data_AF-A0A6J1NYT0-F1
#
_entry.id   AF-A0A6J1NYT0-F1
#
_cell.length_a   1.000
_cell.length_b   1.000
_cell.length_c   1.000
_cell.angle_alpha   90.00
_cell.angle_beta   90.00
_cell.angle_gamma   90.00
#
_symmetry.space_group_name_H-M   'P 1'
#
loop_
_entity.id
_entity.type
_entity.pdbx_description
1 polymer ?
#
loop_
_entity_poly.entity_id
_entity_poly.type
_entity_poly.pdbx_seq_one_letter_code
_entity_poly.pdbx_strand_id
1 'polypeptide(L)'
;MQEFKKGVPQTPCVDISFLTEGQGNPKAQEDTAAKDPNSEDTSMKIKLFRLMFETIKDSDLKVRRAELVKAQYGNYSTFEIGFLIGDITDKLNVVTDISLTLKKMYAEWKPMEHINAYEQIANKAIEISHLIDVVKIVHKKITNKHEKESVEGQ
;
A
#
# COMPACT_ATOMS: atom_id res chain seq x y z
N MET A 1 -7.52 7.90 -53.84
CA MET A 1 -6.73 7.41 -52.68
C MET A 1 -7.44 7.93 -51.43
N GLN A 2 -8.40 7.17 -50.93
CA GLN A 2 -8.30 6.19 -49.83
C GLN A 2 -8.15 6.85 -48.44
N GLU A 3 -9.16 6.53 -47.61
CA GLU A 3 -9.41 6.95 -46.22
C GLU A 3 -8.27 6.61 -45.25
N PHE A 4 -8.22 7.31 -44.10
CA PHE A 4 -8.05 6.65 -42.80
C PHE A 4 -8.70 7.48 -41.68
N LYS A 5 -9.86 6.99 -41.22
CA LYS A 5 -10.51 7.34 -39.96
C LYS A 5 -9.67 6.78 -38.80
N LYS A 6 -9.49 7.55 -37.72
CA LYS A 6 -9.27 7.00 -36.38
C LYS A 6 -10.23 7.67 -35.40
N GLY A 7 -11.23 6.89 -35.01
CA GLY A 7 -12.25 7.25 -34.03
C GLY A 7 -11.67 7.25 -32.62
N VAL A 8 -12.14 8.21 -31.83
CA VAL A 8 -12.03 8.25 -30.38
C VAL A 8 -13.10 7.30 -29.81
N PRO A 9 -12.77 6.35 -28.92
CA PRO A 9 -13.80 5.58 -28.23
C PRO A 9 -14.49 6.48 -27.20
N GLN A 10 -15.76 6.81 -27.45
CA GLN A 10 -16.67 7.37 -26.45
C GLN A 10 -16.94 6.30 -25.38
N THR A 11 -16.53 6.56 -24.15
CA THR A 11 -17.03 5.86 -22.97
C THR A 11 -18.49 6.26 -22.74
N PRO A 12 -19.43 5.32 -22.55
CA PRO A 12 -20.79 5.66 -22.20
C PRO A 12 -20.83 6.22 -20.77
N CYS A 13 -21.18 7.50 -20.64
CA CYS A 13 -21.64 8.08 -19.39
C CYS A 13 -22.96 7.39 -19.03
N VAL A 14 -22.97 6.58 -17.97
CA VAL A 14 -24.21 6.07 -17.40
C VAL A 14 -24.83 7.20 -16.58
N ASP A 15 -25.89 7.79 -17.12
CA ASP A 15 -26.73 8.79 -16.45
C ASP A 15 -27.44 8.13 -15.25
N ILE A 16 -26.98 8.43 -14.03
CA ILE A 16 -27.64 8.02 -12.77
C ILE A 16 -28.54 9.16 -12.32
N SER A 17 -29.51 9.52 -13.14
CA SER A 17 -30.49 10.58 -12.88
C SER A 17 -31.87 10.02 -12.48
N PHE A 18 -31.94 8.79 -11.95
CA PHE A 18 -33.21 8.09 -11.67
C PHE A 18 -33.48 7.70 -10.20
N LEU A 19 -32.82 8.26 -9.18
CA LEU A 19 -33.07 7.84 -7.78
C LEU A 19 -33.36 8.95 -6.78
N THR A 20 -34.06 10.02 -7.20
CA THR A 20 -34.51 11.04 -6.25
C THR A 20 -35.94 11.50 -6.52
N GLU A 21 -36.92 10.66 -6.21
CA GLU A 21 -38.26 11.12 -5.81
C GLU A 21 -38.83 10.15 -4.75
N GLY A 22 -39.20 10.67 -3.58
CA GLY A 22 -40.01 9.94 -2.59
C GLY A 22 -39.64 10.16 -1.11
N GLN A 23 -40.18 11.23 -0.51
CA GLN A 23 -40.80 11.37 0.84
C GLN A 23 -40.22 10.54 2.01
N GLY A 24 -39.89 11.11 3.18
CA GLY A 24 -40.80 11.82 4.09
C GLY A 24 -41.03 10.98 5.38
N ASN A 25 -40.58 11.50 6.53
CA ASN A 25 -40.90 11.23 7.96
C ASN A 25 -41.22 9.79 8.47
N PRO A 26 -40.74 9.37 9.68
CA PRO A 26 -40.85 8.01 10.16
C PRO A 26 -42.15 7.77 10.92
N LYS A 27 -42.83 6.66 10.63
CA LYS A 27 -43.77 6.02 11.57
C LYS A 27 -43.50 4.53 11.62
N ALA A 28 -43.44 4.06 12.86
CA ALA A 28 -43.27 2.68 13.25
C ALA A 28 -44.31 1.78 12.57
N GLN A 29 -43.84 0.68 12.01
CA GLN A 29 -44.66 -0.51 11.82
C GLN A 29 -43.75 -1.74 11.89
N GLU A 30 -43.85 -2.40 13.03
CA GLU A 30 -43.37 -3.75 13.29
C GLU A 30 -44.28 -4.69 12.49
N ASP A 31 -43.75 -5.31 11.44
CA ASP A 31 -44.40 -6.42 10.76
C ASP A 31 -43.33 -7.46 10.39
N THR A 32 -43.39 -8.58 11.10
CA THR A 32 -42.78 -9.87 10.78
C THR A 32 -43.15 -10.31 9.37
N ALA A 33 -42.30 -9.99 8.39
CA ALA A 33 -42.34 -10.57 7.07
C ALA A 33 -41.19 -11.59 6.93
N ALA A 34 -41.55 -12.81 6.54
CA ALA A 34 -40.66 -13.92 6.29
C ALA A 34 -39.41 -13.47 5.51
N LYS A 35 -38.22 -13.64 6.12
CA LYS A 35 -36.94 -13.46 5.44
C LYS A 35 -36.85 -14.47 4.30
N ASP A 36 -37.03 -13.99 3.07
CA ASP A 36 -36.64 -14.73 1.88
C ASP A 36 -35.11 -14.91 1.94
N PRO A 37 -34.60 -16.14 2.09
CA PRO A 37 -33.15 -16.39 2.19
C PRO A 37 -32.39 -15.92 0.94
N ASN A 38 -33.08 -15.80 -0.20
CA ASN A 38 -32.50 -15.33 -1.45
C ASN A 38 -32.27 -13.79 -1.46
N SER A 39 -33.04 -13.05 -0.66
CA SER A 39 -32.90 -11.59 -0.49
C SER A 39 -31.68 -11.23 0.36
N GLU A 40 -31.40 -11.99 1.41
CA GLU A 40 -30.20 -11.79 2.25
C GLU A 40 -28.91 -12.13 1.50
N ASP A 41 -28.91 -13.22 0.73
CA ASP A 41 -27.78 -13.60 -0.14
C ASP A 41 -27.51 -12.53 -1.21
N THR A 42 -28.57 -11.97 -1.80
CA THR A 42 -28.44 -10.89 -2.78
C THR A 42 -27.90 -9.60 -2.11
N SER A 43 -28.38 -9.27 -0.92
CA SER A 43 -27.87 -8.14 -0.12
C SER A 43 -26.40 -8.30 0.25
N MET A 44 -25.99 -9.52 0.65
CA MET A 44 -24.60 -9.82 1.00
C MET A 44 -23.68 -9.73 -0.23
N LYS A 45 -24.10 -10.27 -1.38
CA LYS A 45 -23.37 -10.13 -2.64
C LYS A 45 -23.16 -8.67 -3.01
N ILE A 46 -24.19 -7.83 -2.90
CA ILE A 46 -24.08 -6.38 -3.18
C ILE A 46 -23.09 -5.69 -2.23
N LYS A 47 -23.10 -6.04 -0.94
CA LYS A 47 -22.13 -5.50 0.04
C LYS A 47 -20.70 -5.92 -0.27
N LEU A 48 -20.48 -7.17 -0.69
CA LEU A 48 -19.16 -7.66 -1.11
C LEU A 48 -18.68 -6.95 -2.38
N PHE A 49 -19.54 -6.76 -3.38
CA PHE A 49 -19.21 -5.99 -4.57
C PHE A 49 -18.84 -4.55 -4.24
N ARG A 50 -19.59 -3.91 -3.32
CA ARG A 50 -19.29 -2.56 -2.86
C ARG A 50 -17.96 -2.49 -2.14
N LEU A 51 -17.68 -3.43 -1.25
CA LEU A 51 -16.41 -3.52 -0.53
C LEU A 51 -15.23 -3.71 -1.49
N MET A 52 -15.37 -4.63 -2.45
CA MET A 52 -14.35 -4.88 -3.46
C MET A 52 -14.11 -3.64 -4.33
N PHE A 53 -15.18 -2.96 -4.75
CA PHE A 53 -15.08 -1.74 -5.55
C PHE A 53 -14.40 -0.60 -4.79
N GLU A 54 -14.77 -0.36 -3.53
CA GLU A 54 -14.11 0.62 -2.67
C GLU A 54 -12.64 0.26 -2.42
N THR A 55 -12.32 -1.03 -2.25
CA THR A 55 -10.93 -1.50 -2.05
C THR A 55 -10.07 -1.28 -3.28
N ILE A 56 -10.60 -1.58 -4.48
CA ILE A 56 -9.91 -1.32 -5.75
C ILE A 56 -9.70 0.19 -5.93
N LYS A 57 -10.74 0.98 -5.68
CA LYS A 57 -10.68 2.45 -5.78
C LYS A 57 -9.67 3.06 -4.81
N ASP A 58 -9.62 2.58 -3.56
CA ASP A 58 -8.62 3.00 -2.58
C ASP A 58 -7.19 2.62 -3.01
N SER A 59 -7.02 1.42 -3.57
CA SER A 59 -5.75 0.98 -4.13
C SER A 59 -5.30 1.85 -5.30
N ASP A 60 -6.19 2.16 -6.24
CA ASP A 60 -5.93 3.07 -7.36
C ASP A 60 -5.57 4.48 -6.88
N LEU A 61 -6.25 4.98 -5.85
CA LEU A 61 -5.95 6.29 -5.26
C LEU A 61 -4.55 6.30 -4.63
N LYS A 62 -4.16 5.22 -3.93
CA LYS A 62 -2.82 5.06 -3.36
C LYS A 62 -1.74 4.96 -4.44
N VAL A 63 -2.00 4.24 -5.53
CA VAL A 63 -1.08 4.15 -6.69
C VAL A 63 -0.90 5.53 -7.33
N ARG A 64 -1.98 6.25 -7.63
CA ARG A 64 -1.89 7.62 -8.17
C ARG A 64 -1.16 8.57 -7.24
N ARG A 65 -1.38 8.45 -5.93
CA ARG A 65 -0.67 9.27 -4.93
C ARG A 65 0.82 8.94 -4.93
N ALA A 66 1.20 7.67 -5.03
CA ALA A 66 2.60 7.25 -5.16
C ALA A 66 3.23 7.75 -6.46
N GLU A 67 2.50 7.75 -7.58
CA GLU A 67 2.95 8.31 -8.86
C GLU A 67 3.13 9.83 -8.79
N LEU A 68 2.21 10.54 -8.14
CA LEU A 68 2.28 11.99 -7.97
C LEU A 68 3.45 12.38 -7.06
N VAL A 69 3.66 11.64 -5.97
CA VAL A 69 4.86 11.78 -5.13
C VAL A 69 6.11 11.45 -5.94
N LYS A 70 6.13 10.38 -6.73
CA LYS A 70 7.26 10.05 -7.61
C LYS A 70 7.53 11.13 -8.66
N ALA A 71 6.51 11.76 -9.21
CA ALA A 71 6.65 12.86 -10.19
C ALA A 71 7.13 14.16 -9.53
N GLN A 72 6.61 14.46 -8.33
CA GLN A 72 6.96 15.66 -7.55
C GLN A 72 8.34 15.56 -6.89
N TYR A 73 8.77 14.34 -6.55
CA TYR A 73 10.05 14.03 -5.92
C TYR A 73 11.01 13.25 -6.83
N GLY A 74 10.75 13.20 -8.14
CA GLY A 74 11.55 12.44 -9.10
C GLY A 74 13.03 12.84 -9.20
N ASN A 75 13.39 13.97 -8.56
CA ASN A 75 14.76 14.47 -8.40
C ASN A 75 15.24 14.55 -6.94
N TYR A 76 14.38 14.25 -5.96
CA TYR A 76 14.69 14.35 -4.54
C TYR A 76 14.99 12.95 -3.99
N SER A 77 16.26 12.64 -4.00
CA SER A 77 16.89 11.55 -3.29
C SER A 77 16.46 11.36 -1.82
N THR A 78 15.91 12.39 -1.18
CA THR A 78 15.29 12.32 0.15
C THR A 78 14.10 11.35 0.19
N PHE A 79 13.32 11.26 -0.90
CA PHE A 79 12.21 10.31 -0.98
C PHE A 79 12.72 8.87 -1.12
N GLU A 80 13.75 8.63 -1.93
CA GLU A 80 14.40 7.31 -2.06
C GLU A 80 15.04 6.86 -0.74
N ILE A 81 15.73 7.78 -0.04
CA ILE A 81 16.25 7.50 1.31
C ILE A 81 15.10 7.19 2.27
N GLY A 82 14.03 7.97 2.26
CA GLY A 82 12.86 7.74 3.12
C GLY A 82 12.24 6.35 2.90
N PHE A 83 12.12 5.91 1.64
CA PHE A 83 11.65 4.58 1.31
C PHE A 83 12.59 3.48 1.84
N LEU A 84 13.90 3.61 1.61
CA LEU A 84 14.89 2.65 2.09
C LEU A 84 14.93 2.57 3.63
N ILE A 85 14.80 3.72 4.31
CA ILE A 85 14.72 3.78 5.78
C ILE A 85 13.44 3.10 6.28
N GLY A 86 12.32 3.24 5.57
CA GLY A 86 11.09 2.50 5.85
C GLY A 86 11.31 0.98 5.80
N ASP A 87 11.93 0.49 4.72
CA ASP A 87 12.19 -0.94 4.55
C ASP A 87 13.19 -1.50 5.58
N ILE A 88 14.20 -0.72 5.96
CA ILE A 88 15.11 -1.06 7.07
C ILE A 88 14.35 -1.17 8.39
N THR A 89 13.43 -0.23 8.65
CA THR A 89 12.65 -0.19 9.89
C THR A 89 11.71 -1.40 9.99
N ASP A 90 11.05 -1.78 8.91
CA ASP A 90 10.18 -2.96 8.88
C ASP A 90 10.97 -4.25 9.19
N LYS A 91 12.17 -4.41 8.62
CA LYS A 91 13.03 -5.56 8.91
C LYS A 91 13.56 -5.54 10.34
N LEU A 92 13.87 -4.37 10.90
CA LEU A 92 14.26 -4.22 12.31
C LEU A 92 13.13 -4.59 13.26
N ASN A 93 11.88 -4.27 12.92
CA ASN A 93 10.71 -4.67 13.70
C ASN A 93 10.60 -6.20 13.76
N VAL A 94 10.76 -6.89 12.61
CA VAL A 94 10.78 -8.37 12.57
C VAL A 94 11.90 -8.94 13.44
N VAL A 95 13.12 -8.40 13.34
CA VAL A 95 14.26 -8.83 14.20
C VAL A 95 13.94 -8.63 15.68
N THR A 96 13.30 -7.52 16.02
CA THR A 96 12.90 -7.20 17.40
C THR A 96 11.86 -8.19 17.92
N ASP A 97 10.85 -8.52 17.12
CA ASP A 97 9.81 -9.49 17.50
C ASP A 97 10.37 -10.90 17.72
N ILE A 98 11.28 -11.34 16.85
CA ILE A 98 11.98 -12.62 17.01
C ILE A 98 12.82 -12.58 18.29
N SER A 99 13.55 -11.49 18.54
CA SER A 99 14.40 -11.32 19.74
C SER A 99 13.58 -11.33 21.03
N LEU A 100 12.41 -10.70 21.04
CA LEU A 100 11.47 -10.72 22.18
C LEU A 100 10.92 -12.13 22.43
N THR A 101 10.65 -12.88 21.36
CA THR A 101 10.22 -14.29 21.46
C THR A 101 11.33 -15.17 22.02
N LEU A 102 12.57 -14.97 21.55
CA LEU A 102 13.79 -15.64 22.06
C LEU A 102 13.97 -15.41 23.57
N LYS A 103 13.79 -14.16 24.03
CA LYS A 103 13.88 -13.82 25.47
C LYS A 103 12.85 -14.57 26.32
N LYS A 104 11.65 -14.83 25.79
CA LYS A 104 10.61 -15.61 26.49
C LYS A 104 10.95 -17.10 26.52
N MET A 105 11.49 -17.64 25.42
CA MET A 105 11.85 -19.06 25.30
C MET A 105 13.14 -19.43 26.04
N TYR A 106 13.95 -18.44 26.44
CA TYR A 106 15.21 -18.66 27.14
C TYR A 106 15.04 -19.49 28.43
N ALA A 107 13.90 -19.35 29.12
CA ALA A 107 13.60 -20.11 30.33
C ALA A 107 13.36 -21.61 30.08
N GLU A 108 12.87 -22.00 28.90
CA GLU A 108 12.53 -23.39 28.57
C GLU A 108 13.70 -24.16 27.93
N TRP A 109 14.84 -23.49 27.67
CA TRP A 109 16.05 -24.02 27.02
C TRP A 109 15.74 -24.98 25.86
N LYS A 110 15.24 -24.42 24.76
CA LYS A 110 14.92 -25.12 23.52
C LYS A 110 15.97 -24.83 22.44
N PRO A 111 17.05 -25.63 22.35
CA PRO A 111 18.23 -25.27 21.56
C PRO A 111 17.98 -25.24 20.05
N MET A 112 17.10 -26.09 19.51
CA MET A 112 16.81 -26.10 18.08
C MET A 112 16.07 -24.83 17.65
N GLU A 113 15.13 -24.38 18.47
CA GLU A 113 14.34 -23.17 18.29
C GLU A 113 15.21 -21.92 18.42
N HIS A 114 16.17 -21.92 19.36
CA HIS A 114 17.16 -20.85 19.46
C HIS A 114 18.03 -20.76 18.21
N ILE A 115 18.54 -21.89 17.69
CA ILE A 115 19.36 -21.92 16.46
C ILE A 115 18.58 -21.34 15.28
N ASN A 116 17.34 -21.79 15.08
CA ASN A 116 16.48 -21.29 14.00
C ASN A 116 16.18 -19.79 14.14
N ALA A 117 15.92 -19.32 15.36
CA ALA A 117 15.67 -17.90 15.60
C ALA A 117 16.93 -17.04 15.37
N TYR A 118 18.12 -17.52 15.74
CA TYR A 118 19.38 -16.84 15.41
C TYR A 118 19.65 -16.81 13.91
N GLU A 119 19.37 -17.90 13.18
CA GLU A 119 19.47 -17.94 11.72
C GLU A 119 18.56 -16.90 11.06
N GLN A 120 17.30 -16.80 11.51
CA GLN A 120 16.36 -15.81 10.99
C GLN A 120 16.82 -14.37 11.28
N ILE A 121 17.34 -14.10 12.48
CA ILE A 121 17.93 -12.79 12.81
C ILE A 121 19.13 -12.49 11.91
N ALA A 122 20.02 -13.46 11.70
CA ALA A 122 21.21 -13.29 10.85
C ALA A 122 20.82 -12.98 9.40
N ASN A 123 19.84 -13.69 8.84
CA ASN A 123 19.33 -13.44 7.48
C ASN A 123 18.76 -12.02 7.35
N LYS A 124 17.98 -11.57 8.34
CA LYS A 124 17.45 -10.19 8.37
C LYS A 124 18.53 -9.14 8.57
N ALA A 125 19.56 -9.42 9.36
CA ALA A 125 20.70 -8.52 9.51
C ALA A 125 21.48 -8.34 8.19
N ILE A 126 21.65 -9.40 7.39
CA ILE A 126 22.27 -9.32 6.06
C ILE A 126 21.43 -8.44 5.13
N GLU A 127 20.10 -8.65 5.08
CA GLU A 127 19.19 -7.82 4.28
C GLU A 127 19.28 -6.33 4.68
N ILE A 128 19.30 -6.04 5.98
CA ILE A 128 19.46 -4.67 6.50
C ILE A 128 20.81 -4.07 6.10
N SER A 129 21.90 -4.84 6.19
CA SER A 129 23.23 -4.37 5.80
C SER A 129 23.26 -3.95 4.34
N HIS A 130 22.66 -4.74 3.45
CA HIS A 130 22.56 -4.39 2.03
C HIS A 130 21.75 -3.11 1.81
N LEU A 131 20.61 -2.95 2.49
CA LEU A 131 19.80 -1.74 2.39
C LEU A 131 20.59 -0.51 2.87
N ILE A 132 21.35 -0.62 3.96
CA ILE A 132 22.22 0.45 4.46
C ILE A 132 23.28 0.82 3.41
N ASP A 133 23.88 -0.14 2.72
CA ASP A 133 24.87 0.15 1.68
C ASP A 133 24.24 0.84 0.46
N VAL A 134 23.01 0.46 0.09
CA VAL A 134 22.24 1.18 -0.93
C VAL A 134 21.96 2.62 -0.49
N VAL A 135 21.57 2.85 0.76
CA VAL A 135 21.38 4.20 1.31
C VAL A 135 22.67 5.02 1.23
N LYS A 136 23.83 4.45 1.57
CA LYS A 136 25.13 5.14 1.45
C LYS A 136 25.44 5.51 -0.01
N ILE A 137 25.16 4.61 -0.96
CA ILE A 137 25.37 4.86 -2.39
C ILE A 137 24.47 6.00 -2.87
N VAL A 138 23.19 5.95 -2.53
CA VAL A 138 22.23 7.02 -2.85
C VAL A 138 22.71 8.32 -2.24
N HIS A 139 23.01 8.35 -0.94
CA HIS A 139 23.51 9.54 -0.23
C HIS A 139 24.75 10.14 -0.90
N LYS A 140 25.75 9.32 -1.23
CA LYS A 140 26.97 9.77 -1.92
C LYS A 140 26.67 10.40 -3.28
N LYS A 141 25.72 9.84 -4.05
CA LYS A 141 25.28 10.45 -5.32
C LYS A 141 24.67 11.83 -5.11
N ILE A 142 23.96 12.06 -4.01
CA ILE A 142 23.37 13.37 -3.67
C ILE A 142 24.46 14.39 -3.40
N THR A 143 25.37 14.07 -2.48
CA THR A 143 26.43 14.99 -2.05
C THR A 143 27.27 15.42 -3.25
N ASN A 144 27.65 14.47 -4.10
CA ASN A 144 28.45 14.75 -5.30
C ASN A 144 27.70 15.56 -6.37
N LYS A 145 26.36 15.46 -6.44
CA LYS A 145 25.56 16.26 -7.39
C LYS A 145 25.44 17.70 -6.90
N HIS A 146 25.23 17.90 -5.60
CA HIS A 146 25.17 19.22 -4.98
C HIS A 146 26.50 19.98 -5.13
N GLU A 147 27.65 19.29 -5.04
CA GLU A 147 28.97 19.91 -5.25
C GLU A 147 29.19 20.43 -6.68
N LYS A 148 28.69 19.71 -7.69
CA LYS A 148 28.85 20.11 -9.11
C LYS A 148 28.00 21.31 -9.49
N GLU A 149 26.77 21.39 -8.99
CA GLU A 149 25.88 22.54 -9.24
C GLU A 149 26.41 23.83 -8.58
N SER A 150 27.17 23.73 -7.49
CA SER A 150 27.83 24.89 -6.86
C SER A 150 29.10 25.40 -7.57
N VAL A 151 29.72 24.60 -8.45
CA VAL A 151 30.97 24.98 -9.16
C VAL A 151 30.69 25.57 -10.55
N GLU A 152 29.60 25.20 -11.21
CA GLU A 152 29.21 25.77 -12.53
C GLU A 152 28.45 27.10 -12.43
N GLY A 153 28.13 27.57 -11.21
CA GLY A 153 27.45 28.84 -10.94
C GLY A 153 28.36 30.02 -10.60
N GLN A 154 29.69 29.86 -10.71
CA GLN A 154 30.70 30.92 -10.55
C GLN A 154 31.45 31.14 -11.87
#